data_AF-A0A345UPN6-F1
#
_entry.id   AF-A0A345UPN6-F1
#
_cell.length_a   1.000
_cell.length_b   1.000
_cell.length_c   1.000
_cell.angle_alpha   90.00
_cell.angle_beta   90.00
_cell.angle_gamma   90.00
#
_symmetry.space_group_name_H-M   'P 1'
#
loop_
_entity.id
_entity.type
_entity.pdbx_description
1 polymer ?
#
loop_
_entity_poly.entity_id
_entity_poly.type
_entity_poly.pdbx_seq_one_letter_code
_entity_poly.pdbx_strand_id
1 'polypeptide(L)'
;MAYRKMREVEQAMLNWVKDGVRSKSDIDLIEDIGKFIADAKEDNRGGYRSGFNAVTTSQIRIAYGEITRLKMKFDDTSLMMLRPKLAYAAARANDKGGTYASLSEIIKLGVNAVSAMEQHQKQKAFNNLASVFEAILAYHKAYGGK
;
A
#
# COMPACT_ATOMS: atom_id res chain seq x y z
N MET A 1 3.00 -6.60 -11.10
CA MET A 1 1.92 -5.75 -11.68
C MET A 1 2.38 -5.25 -13.05
N ALA A 2 1.54 -5.22 -14.08
CA ALA A 2 1.94 -4.70 -15.40
C ALA A 2 2.37 -3.22 -15.30
N TYR A 3 3.44 -2.83 -16.00
CA TYR A 3 4.00 -1.47 -15.96
C TYR A 3 2.96 -0.35 -16.19
N ARG A 4 1.99 -0.59 -17.09
CA ARG A 4 0.89 0.33 -17.37
C ARG A 4 0.02 0.61 -16.14
N LYS A 5 -0.28 -0.42 -15.34
CA LYS A 5 -1.13 -0.31 -14.14
C LYS A 5 -0.40 0.40 -12.99
N MET A 6 0.93 0.30 -12.94
CA MET A 6 1.73 1.03 -11.94
C MET A 6 1.71 2.56 -12.17
N ARG A 7 1.72 3.02 -13.43
CA ARG A 7 1.61 4.47 -13.74
C ARG A 7 0.26 5.05 -13.35
N GLU A 8 -0.80 4.27 -13.51
CA GLU A 8 -2.15 4.64 -13.06
C GLU A 8 -2.18 4.80 -11.53
N VAL A 9 -1.61 3.83 -10.81
CA VAL A 9 -1.48 3.90 -9.35
C VAL A 9 -0.66 5.10 -8.91
N GLU A 10 0.45 5.42 -9.59
CA GLU A 10 1.25 6.61 -9.28
C GLU A 10 0.44 7.91 -9.38
N GLN A 11 -0.29 8.09 -10.48
CA GLN A 11 -1.12 9.28 -10.66
C GLN A 11 -2.27 9.35 -9.64
N ALA A 12 -2.92 8.21 -9.38
CA ALA A 12 -3.98 8.12 -8.39
C ALA A 12 -3.47 8.40 -6.98
N MET A 13 -2.28 7.88 -6.63
CA MET A 13 -1.65 8.09 -5.32
C MET A 13 -1.40 9.57 -5.03
N LEU A 14 -0.95 10.35 -6.00
CA LEU A 14 -0.79 11.80 -5.84
C LEU A 14 -2.11 12.47 -5.44
N ASN A 15 -3.21 12.10 -6.11
CA ASN A 15 -4.53 12.64 -5.83
C ASN A 15 -5.06 12.15 -4.47
N TRP A 16 -4.91 10.87 -4.16
CA TRP A 16 -5.35 10.31 -2.88
C TRP A 16 -4.62 10.93 -1.70
N VAL A 17 -3.31 11.15 -1.81
CA VAL A 17 -2.54 11.81 -0.77
C VAL A 17 -3.00 13.26 -0.58
N LYS A 18 -3.20 14.01 -1.67
CA LYS A 18 -3.59 15.41 -1.60
C LYS A 18 -5.02 15.60 -1.07
N ASP A 19 -5.96 14.90 -1.69
CA ASP A 19 -7.39 15.19 -1.57
C ASP A 19 -8.19 14.05 -0.92
N GLY A 20 -7.58 12.90 -0.67
CA GLY A 20 -8.26 11.68 -0.25
C GLY A 20 -8.85 10.89 -1.42
N VAL A 21 -9.42 9.73 -1.12
CA VAL A 21 -10.19 8.90 -2.07
C VAL A 21 -11.53 9.59 -2.35
N ARG A 22 -11.93 9.77 -3.62
CA ARG A 22 -13.09 10.61 -3.99
C ARG A 22 -14.09 9.96 -4.93
N SER A 23 -13.70 8.90 -5.62
CA SER A 23 -14.51 8.29 -6.68
C SER A 23 -14.63 6.78 -6.51
N LYS A 24 -15.63 6.21 -7.17
CA LYS A 24 -15.76 4.76 -7.25
C LYS A 24 -14.54 4.12 -7.93
N SER A 25 -14.01 4.75 -8.99
CA SER A 25 -12.81 4.27 -9.68
C SER A 25 -11.57 4.23 -8.78
N ASP A 26 -11.47 5.12 -7.79
CA ASP A 26 -10.39 5.05 -6.80
C ASP A 26 -10.51 3.78 -5.94
N ILE A 27 -11.73 3.47 -5.51
CA ILE A 27 -12.04 2.27 -4.73
C ILE A 27 -11.77 1.01 -5.55
N ASP A 28 -12.21 0.97 -6.82
CA ASP A 28 -11.96 -0.16 -7.73
C ASP A 28 -10.45 -0.40 -7.92
N LEU A 29 -9.64 0.67 -8.01
CA LEU A 29 -8.18 0.55 -8.12
C LEU A 29 -7.54 0.07 -6.80
N ILE A 30 -8.01 0.56 -5.65
CA ILE A 30 -7.57 0.10 -4.33
C ILE A 30 -7.89 -1.39 -4.14
N GLU A 31 -9.09 -1.79 -4.56
CA GLU A 31 -9.55 -3.17 -4.57
C GLU A 31 -8.65 -4.06 -5.45
N ASP A 32 -8.36 -3.61 -6.67
CA ASP A 32 -7.44 -4.28 -7.59
C ASP A 32 -6.05 -4.47 -6.99
N ILE A 33 -5.53 -3.48 -6.26
CA ILE A 33 -4.27 -3.59 -5.54
C ILE A 33 -4.40 -4.65 -4.44
N GLY A 34 -5.45 -4.59 -3.62
CA GLY A 34 -5.71 -5.56 -2.55
C GLY A 34 -5.78 -7.00 -3.06
N LYS A 35 -6.52 -7.22 -4.15
CA LYS A 35 -6.64 -8.51 -4.84
C LYS A 35 -5.30 -8.97 -5.40
N PHE A 36 -4.54 -8.07 -6.00
CA PHE A 36 -3.21 -8.36 -6.53
C PHE A 36 -2.23 -8.78 -5.42
N ILE A 37 -2.18 -8.05 -4.30
CA ILE A 37 -1.25 -8.38 -3.22
C ILE A 37 -1.66 -9.64 -2.45
N ALA A 38 -2.93 -10.06 -2.53
CA ALA A 38 -3.40 -11.34 -2.02
C ALA A 38 -3.03 -12.53 -2.92
N ASP A 39 -2.48 -12.28 -4.13
CA ASP A 39 -2.32 -13.30 -5.18
C ASP A 39 -3.64 -14.10 -5.34
N ALA A 40 -4.76 -13.36 -5.35
CA ALA A 40 -6.07 -13.93 -5.10
C ALA A 40 -6.46 -14.96 -6.17
N LYS A 41 -6.90 -16.14 -5.72
CA LYS A 41 -7.41 -17.20 -6.58
C LYS A 41 -8.85 -17.48 -6.21
N GLU A 42 -9.73 -17.50 -7.20
CA GLU A 42 -11.13 -17.91 -7.00
C GLU A 42 -11.16 -19.38 -6.57
N ASP A 43 -12.06 -19.68 -5.64
CA ASP A 43 -12.35 -21.04 -5.22
C ASP A 43 -13.65 -21.54 -5.88
N ASN A 44 -13.89 -22.85 -5.78
CA ASN A 44 -15.04 -23.50 -6.40
C ASN A 44 -16.38 -23.13 -5.73
N ARG A 45 -16.37 -22.31 -4.68
CA ARG A 45 -17.56 -21.89 -3.90
C ARG A 45 -17.86 -20.40 -4.10
N GLY A 46 -17.20 -19.74 -5.05
CA GLY A 46 -17.36 -18.30 -5.30
C GLY A 46 -16.64 -17.40 -4.29
N GLY A 47 -15.78 -17.98 -3.45
CA GLY A 47 -14.90 -17.26 -2.55
C GLY A 47 -13.50 -17.06 -3.14
N TYR A 48 -12.60 -16.52 -2.33
CA TYR A 48 -11.20 -16.28 -2.69
C TYR A 48 -10.25 -16.92 -1.68
N ARG A 49 -9.13 -17.43 -2.19
CA ARG A 49 -8.00 -17.90 -1.38
C ARG A 49 -6.72 -17.16 -1.75
N SER A 50 -5.88 -16.90 -0.75
CA SER A 50 -4.54 -16.37 -0.98
C SER A 50 -3.73 -17.31 -1.86
N GLY A 51 -3.04 -16.78 -2.85
CA GLY A 51 -2.08 -17.52 -3.65
C GLY A 51 -0.75 -17.75 -2.93
N PHE A 52 0.18 -18.41 -3.61
CA PHE A 52 1.50 -18.74 -3.06
C PHE A 52 2.35 -17.49 -2.85
N ASN A 53 2.17 -16.49 -3.72
CA ASN A 53 2.90 -15.24 -3.67
C ASN A 53 2.14 -14.16 -2.86
N ALA A 54 1.15 -14.51 -2.06
CA ALA A 54 0.40 -13.52 -1.28
C ALA A 54 1.31 -12.80 -0.27
N VAL A 55 1.07 -11.51 -0.06
CA VAL A 55 1.79 -10.76 0.98
C VAL A 55 1.39 -11.31 2.35
N THR A 56 2.39 -11.68 3.13
CA THR A 56 2.19 -12.30 4.45
C THR A 56 1.93 -11.26 5.53
N THR A 57 1.30 -11.68 6.63
CA THR A 57 1.07 -10.83 7.81
C THR A 57 2.38 -10.24 8.37
N SER A 58 3.48 -11.00 8.35
CA SER A 58 4.80 -10.53 8.82
C SER A 58 5.34 -9.41 7.95
N GLN A 59 5.19 -9.52 6.62
CA GLN A 59 5.54 -8.47 5.66
C GLN A 59 4.67 -7.21 5.84
N ILE A 60 3.36 -7.38 6.01
CA ILE A 60 2.42 -6.26 6.27
C ILE A 60 2.78 -5.54 7.56
N ARG A 61 3.11 -6.28 8.63
CA ARG A 61 3.43 -5.72 9.95
C ARG A 61 4.58 -4.71 9.91
N ILE A 62 5.56 -4.90 9.01
CA ILE A 62 6.69 -3.99 8.85
C ILE A 62 6.21 -2.58 8.47
N ALA A 63 5.29 -2.46 7.51
CA ALA A 63 4.72 -1.17 7.11
C ALA A 63 3.65 -0.69 8.10
N TYR A 64 2.72 -1.58 8.47
CA TYR A 64 1.57 -1.24 9.30
C TYR A 64 1.96 -0.74 10.69
N GLY A 65 2.98 -1.33 11.31
CA GLY A 65 3.47 -0.87 12.61
C GLY A 65 4.02 0.55 12.57
N GLU A 66 4.76 0.90 11.51
CA GLU A 66 5.31 2.24 11.30
C GLU A 66 4.21 3.25 11.00
N ILE A 67 3.26 2.91 10.13
CA ILE A 67 2.11 3.75 9.80
C ILE A 67 1.26 4.02 11.05
N THR A 68 0.99 2.99 11.86
CA THR A 68 0.23 3.13 13.11
C THR A 68 0.95 4.05 14.10
N ARG A 69 2.27 3.91 14.24
CA ARG A 69 3.08 4.81 15.09
C ARG A 69 3.00 6.26 14.60
N LEU A 70 3.13 6.48 13.29
CA LEU A 70 3.05 7.80 12.67
C LEU A 70 1.65 8.41 12.75
N LYS A 71 0.58 7.61 12.77
CA LYS A 71 -0.78 8.11 13.03
C LYS A 71 -0.93 8.68 14.45
N MET A 72 -0.26 8.09 15.44
CA MET A 72 -0.28 8.60 16.82
C MET A 72 0.49 9.90 16.96
N LYS A 73 1.65 9.98 16.32
CA LYS A 73 2.48 11.19 16.28
C LYS A 73 3.25 11.22 14.98
N PHE A 74 2.87 12.14 14.10
CA PHE A 74 3.54 12.30 12.83
C PHE A 74 4.95 12.85 13.03
N ASP A 75 5.89 12.26 12.29
CA ASP A 75 7.27 12.68 12.23
C ASP A 75 7.75 12.47 10.79
N ASP A 76 8.13 13.56 10.14
CA ASP A 76 8.53 13.59 8.72
C ASP A 76 9.77 12.73 8.48
N THR A 77 10.72 12.74 9.44
CA THR A 77 11.93 11.92 9.36
C THR A 77 11.59 10.43 9.39
N SER A 78 10.75 10.01 10.34
CA SER A 78 10.27 8.63 10.43
C SER A 78 9.50 8.19 9.20
N LEU A 79 8.69 9.07 8.61
CA LEU A 79 8.01 8.81 7.34
C LEU A 79 9.00 8.54 6.22
N MET A 80 10.02 9.40 6.05
CA MET A 80 11.05 9.21 5.02
C MET A 80 11.83 7.91 5.21
N MET A 81 12.11 7.54 6.47
CA MET A 81 12.79 6.29 6.83
C MET A 81 11.99 5.02 6.53
N LEU A 82 10.69 5.13 6.22
CA LEU A 82 9.90 4.00 5.75
C LEU A 82 10.43 3.45 4.42
N ARG A 83 10.99 4.31 3.55
CA ARG A 83 11.54 3.92 2.24
C ARG A 83 12.69 2.91 2.35
N PRO A 84 13.80 3.19 3.07
CA PRO A 84 14.89 2.23 3.23
C PRO A 84 14.46 0.96 3.98
N LYS A 85 13.56 1.06 4.97
CA LYS A 85 13.03 -0.11 5.69
C LYS A 85 12.31 -1.07 4.75
N LEU A 86 11.42 -0.56 3.90
CA LEU A 86 10.69 -1.35 2.91
C LEU A 86 11.61 -1.92 1.83
N ALA A 87 12.57 -1.15 1.34
CA ALA A 87 13.53 -1.62 0.35
C ALA A 87 14.36 -2.80 0.89
N TYR A 88 14.85 -2.70 2.13
CA TYR A 88 15.56 -3.79 2.79
C TYR A 88 14.68 -5.03 2.99
N ALA A 89 13.46 -4.84 3.48
CA ALA A 89 12.53 -5.94 3.70
C ALA A 89 12.16 -6.68 2.40
N ALA A 90 11.89 -5.94 1.33
CA ALA A 90 11.58 -6.52 0.02
C ALA A 90 12.77 -7.30 -0.56
N ALA A 91 13.98 -6.75 -0.45
CA ALA A 91 15.20 -7.44 -0.89
C ALA A 91 15.44 -8.72 -0.08
N ARG A 92 15.26 -8.69 1.25
CA ARG A 92 15.43 -9.84 2.14
C ARG A 92 14.41 -10.95 1.87
N ALA A 93 13.19 -10.59 1.46
CA ALA A 93 12.16 -11.56 1.10
C ALA A 93 12.46 -12.29 -0.22
N ASN A 94 13.51 -11.93 -0.95
CA ASN A 94 13.81 -12.42 -2.31
C ASN A 94 12.65 -12.23 -3.30
N ASP A 95 11.72 -11.32 -3.01
CA ASP A 95 10.50 -11.09 -3.79
C ASP A 95 10.74 -10.09 -4.93
N LYS A 96 11.76 -10.34 -5.76
CA LYS A 96 12.14 -9.41 -6.84
C LYS A 96 11.02 -9.30 -7.88
N GLY A 97 10.23 -8.23 -7.79
CA GLY A 97 9.13 -7.96 -8.72
C GLY A 97 7.80 -8.66 -8.38
N GLY A 98 7.70 -9.31 -7.22
CA GLY A 98 6.46 -9.95 -6.77
C GLY A 98 5.51 -9.00 -6.06
N THR A 99 4.57 -9.56 -5.31
CA THR A 99 3.47 -8.82 -4.67
C THR A 99 3.95 -7.90 -3.55
N TYR A 100 4.93 -8.33 -2.75
CA TYR A 100 5.46 -7.56 -1.64
C TYR A 100 6.39 -6.44 -2.12
N ALA A 101 7.21 -6.70 -3.15
CA ALA A 101 7.95 -5.62 -3.81
C ALA A 101 7.02 -4.58 -4.42
N SER A 102 5.92 -5.01 -5.04
CA SER A 102 4.91 -4.08 -5.59
C SER A 102 4.21 -3.28 -4.49
N LEU A 103 3.80 -3.91 -3.39
CA LEU A 103 3.22 -3.21 -2.24
C LEU A 103 4.21 -2.20 -1.65
N SER A 104 5.47 -2.59 -1.52
CA SER A 104 6.54 -1.72 -1.04
C SER A 104 6.70 -0.51 -1.95
N GLU A 105 6.60 -0.69 -3.27
CA GLU A 105 6.67 0.42 -4.23
C GLU A 105 5.47 1.37 -4.12
N ILE A 106 4.26 0.83 -3.99
CA ILE A 106 3.04 1.63 -3.78
C ILE A 106 3.15 2.48 -2.51
N ILE A 107 3.65 1.92 -1.42
CA ILE A 107 3.86 2.68 -0.18
C ILE A 107 4.93 3.76 -0.38
N LYS A 108 6.02 3.47 -1.09
CA LYS A 108 7.04 4.48 -1.41
C LYS A 108 6.48 5.64 -2.24
N LEU A 109 5.61 5.37 -3.21
CA LEU A 109 4.93 6.41 -3.99
C LEU A 109 4.13 7.32 -3.07
N GLY A 110 3.37 6.74 -2.15
CA GLY A 110 2.63 7.49 -1.14
C GLY A 110 3.53 8.33 -0.22
N VAL A 111 4.62 7.74 0.27
CA VAL A 111 5.62 8.47 1.10
C VAL A 111 6.20 9.65 0.33
N ASN A 112 6.62 9.45 -0.92
CA ASN A 112 7.16 10.52 -1.75
C ASN A 112 6.14 11.63 -1.98
N ALA A 113 4.89 11.27 -2.27
CA ALA A 113 3.79 12.21 -2.45
C ALA A 113 3.57 13.05 -1.18
N VAL A 114 3.55 12.43 0.01
CA VAL A 114 3.44 13.16 1.28
C VAL A 114 4.64 14.06 1.52
N SER A 115 5.87 13.57 1.28
CA SER A 115 7.09 14.36 1.46
C SER A 115 7.17 15.59 0.56
N ALA A 116 6.52 15.56 -0.61
CA ALA A 116 6.43 16.67 -1.55
C ALA A 116 5.37 17.73 -1.16
N MET A 117 4.53 17.45 -0.16
CA MET A 117 3.52 18.41 0.32
C MET A 117 4.14 19.49 1.20
N GLU A 118 3.48 20.65 1.22
CA GLU A 118 3.82 21.73 2.16
C GLU A 118 3.74 21.26 3.60
N GLN A 119 4.62 21.77 4.47
CA GLN A 119 4.79 21.29 5.84
C GLN A 119 3.47 21.25 6.63
N HIS A 120 2.63 22.27 6.48
CA HIS A 120 1.33 22.37 7.16
C HIS A 120 0.28 21.37 6.64
N GLN A 121 0.50 20.77 5.46
CA GLN A 121 -0.40 19.80 4.82
C GLN A 121 0.06 18.35 5.03
N LYS A 122 1.35 18.11 5.33
CA LYS A 122 1.93 16.77 5.44
C LYS A 122 1.19 15.82 6.39
N GLN A 123 0.75 16.30 7.56
CA GLN A 123 -0.03 15.48 8.49
C GLN A 123 -1.34 14.97 7.87
N LYS A 124 -2.10 15.87 7.21
CA LYS A 124 -3.35 15.51 6.54
C LYS A 124 -3.08 14.56 5.38
N ALA A 125 -2.06 14.88 4.58
CA ALA A 125 -1.64 14.06 3.45
C ALA A 125 -1.22 12.65 3.88
N PHE A 126 -0.49 12.54 5.00
CA PHE A 126 -0.14 11.27 5.61
C PHE A 126 -1.36 10.49 6.09
N ASN A 127 -2.33 11.16 6.74
CA ASN A 127 -3.55 10.50 7.18
C ASN A 127 -4.33 9.92 5.99
N ASN A 128 -4.38 10.64 4.86
CA ASN A 128 -4.97 10.13 3.63
C ASN A 128 -4.22 8.88 3.10
N LEU A 129 -2.88 8.92 3.06
CA LEU A 129 -2.06 7.76 2.70
C LEU A 129 -2.36 6.55 3.61
N ALA A 130 -2.43 6.79 4.92
CA ALA A 130 -2.71 5.74 5.89
C ALA A 130 -4.09 5.10 5.65
N SER A 131 -5.12 5.91 5.35
CA SER A 131 -6.45 5.41 5.01
C SER A 131 -6.45 4.58 3.71
N VAL A 132 -5.70 4.99 2.68
CA VAL A 132 -5.53 4.20 1.46
C VAL A 132 -4.87 2.86 1.77
N PHE A 133 -3.80 2.86 2.58
CA PHE A 133 -3.11 1.64 2.97
C PHE A 133 -4.03 0.70 3.76
N GLU A 134 -4.81 1.22 4.71
CA GLU A 134 -5.80 0.45 5.46
C GLU A 134 -6.87 -0.16 4.52
N ALA A 135 -7.33 0.58 3.52
CA ALA A 135 -8.27 0.08 2.51
C ALA A 135 -7.67 -1.03 1.64
N ILE A 136 -6.42 -0.88 1.20
CA ILE A 136 -5.68 -1.95 0.49
C ILE A 136 -5.61 -3.21 1.34
N LEU A 137 -5.29 -3.08 2.64
CA LEU A 137 -5.23 -4.22 3.56
C LEU A 137 -6.60 -4.86 3.81
N ALA A 138 -7.66 -4.06 3.86
CA ALA A 138 -9.03 -4.58 3.98
C ALA A 138 -9.38 -5.45 2.78
N TYR A 139 -9.10 -5.01 1.55
CA TYR A 139 -9.31 -5.81 0.36
C TYR A 139 -8.36 -7.01 0.28
N HIS A 140 -7.09 -6.86 0.64
CA HIS A 140 -6.19 -8.01 0.78
C HIS A 140 -6.80 -9.10 1.66
N LYS A 141 -7.40 -8.72 2.79
CA LYS A 141 -8.09 -9.66 3.70
C LYS A 141 -9.35 -10.26 3.06
N ALA A 142 -10.17 -9.44 2.41
CA ALA A 142 -11.39 -9.87 1.73
C ALA A 142 -11.09 -10.91 0.62
N TYR A 143 -9.94 -10.79 -0.04
CA TYR A 143 -9.47 -11.68 -1.10
C TYR A 143 -8.65 -12.88 -0.61
N GLY A 144 -8.82 -13.25 0.66
CA GLY A 144 -8.23 -14.47 1.25
C GLY A 144 -6.81 -14.30 1.76
N GLY A 145 -6.27 -13.09 1.76
CA GLY A 145 -5.00 -12.74 2.40
C GLY A 145 -4.98 -13.07 3.89
N LYS A 146 -3.80 -13.42 4.42
CA LYS A 146 -3.65 -13.85 5.81
C LYS A 146 -3.30 -12.72 6.75
#